data_AF-A0AAV2WNZ1-F1
#
_entry.id   AF-A0AAV2WNZ1-F1
#
_cell.length_a   1.000
_cell.length_b   1.000
_cell.length_c   1.000
_cell.angle_alpha   90.00
_cell.angle_beta   90.00
_cell.angle_gamma   90.00
#
_symmetry.space_group_name_H-M   'P 1'
#
loop_
_entity.id
_entity.type
_entity.pdbx_description
1 polymer ?
#
loop_
_entity_poly.entity_id
_entity_poly.type
_entity_poly.pdbx_seq_one_letter_code
_entity_poly.pdbx_strand_id
1 'polypeptide(L)'
;MTDLATRTAFPEQLQPAEDTIASRPGDPGLIALPLIIAGGFGLGVTNTGILDVPAAAVPILLSATSIGLLIATLWSAALGQNVNATVYGTFFGFYGSYAVLSLGLTHDWFGIDAADAGGTVALWLTSWLVTIGLLTVLLLRLPWTYPVLLLVVDLALAALLIGNLTASPGATHAGGWLVFVFVGFVVYFYAAALWAETGGRTLPLGRPLVG
;
A
#
# COMPACT_ATOMS: atom_id res chain seq x y z
N MET A 1 -20.74 -72.86 -35.37
CA MET A 1 -20.94 -71.64 -36.19
C MET A 1 -21.30 -70.54 -35.23
N THR A 2 -20.32 -69.75 -34.82
CA THR A 2 -20.49 -68.70 -33.81
C THR A 2 -20.05 -67.40 -34.45
N ASP A 3 -21.00 -66.49 -34.53
CA ASP A 3 -20.96 -65.18 -35.17
C ASP A 3 -19.97 -64.25 -34.46
N LEU A 4 -18.94 -63.77 -35.18
CA LEU A 4 -17.99 -62.78 -34.71
C LEU A 4 -18.53 -61.39 -35.06
N ALA A 5 -19.35 -60.85 -34.17
CA ALA A 5 -19.77 -59.45 -34.24
C ALA A 5 -18.58 -58.51 -33.97
N THR A 6 -17.99 -57.99 -35.04
CA THR A 6 -17.02 -56.89 -34.99
C THR A 6 -17.72 -55.64 -34.44
N ARG A 7 -17.41 -55.25 -33.20
CA ARG A 7 -17.81 -53.94 -32.65
C ARG A 7 -17.10 -52.85 -33.45
N THR A 8 -17.83 -52.16 -34.31
CA THR A 8 -17.40 -50.90 -34.91
C THR A 8 -17.26 -49.87 -33.78
N ALA A 9 -16.02 -49.45 -33.49
CA ALA A 9 -15.79 -48.34 -32.57
C ALA A 9 -16.37 -47.06 -33.20
N PHE A 10 -17.34 -46.44 -32.54
CA PHE A 10 -17.80 -45.11 -32.92
C PHE A 10 -16.64 -44.11 -32.79
N PRO A 11 -16.47 -43.16 -33.72
CA PRO A 11 -15.47 -42.11 -33.55
C PRO A 11 -15.76 -41.34 -32.27
N GLU A 12 -14.75 -41.25 -31.42
CA GLU A 12 -14.72 -40.40 -30.23
C GLU A 12 -15.14 -38.99 -30.66
N GLN A 13 -16.36 -38.59 -30.31
CA GLN A 13 -16.81 -37.21 -30.52
C GLN A 13 -15.82 -36.34 -29.76
N LEU A 14 -15.00 -35.59 -30.49
CA LEU A 14 -14.17 -34.53 -29.93
C LEU A 14 -15.10 -33.60 -29.16
N GLN A 15 -15.11 -33.78 -27.85
CA GLN A 15 -15.82 -32.91 -26.93
C GLN A 15 -15.28 -31.50 -27.23
N PRO A 16 -16.13 -30.52 -27.57
CA PRO A 16 -15.67 -29.16 -27.78
C PRO A 16 -14.86 -28.79 -26.55
N ALA A 17 -13.61 -28.37 -26.74
CA ALA A 17 -12.82 -27.81 -25.66
C ALA A 17 -13.68 -26.72 -25.05
N GLU A 18 -14.16 -26.95 -23.83
CA GLU A 18 -14.84 -25.94 -23.05
C GLU A 18 -13.81 -24.83 -22.90
N ASP A 19 -14.00 -23.75 -23.67
CA ASP A 19 -13.24 -22.50 -23.55
C ASP A 19 -13.48 -22.01 -22.12
N THR A 20 -12.72 -22.57 -21.19
CA THR A 20 -12.71 -22.15 -19.81
C THR A 20 -12.06 -20.78 -19.92
N ILE A 21 -12.88 -19.73 -19.97
CA ILE A 21 -12.41 -18.36 -19.81
C ILE A 21 -11.64 -18.39 -18.50
N ALA A 22 -10.30 -18.40 -18.59
CA ALA A 22 -9.45 -18.43 -17.42
C ALA A 22 -9.89 -17.27 -16.55
N SER A 23 -10.35 -17.56 -15.32
CA SER A 23 -10.82 -16.50 -14.44
C SER A 23 -9.68 -15.53 -14.23
N ARG A 24 -9.92 -14.24 -14.54
CA ARG A 24 -8.91 -13.22 -14.26
C ARG A 24 -8.76 -13.18 -12.74
N PRO A 25 -7.56 -13.46 -12.19
CA PRO A 25 -7.37 -13.41 -10.75
C PRO A 25 -7.66 -11.99 -10.26
N GLY A 26 -8.27 -11.87 -9.09
CA GLY A 26 -8.60 -10.57 -8.51
C GLY A 26 -7.37 -9.69 -8.28
N ASP A 27 -7.55 -8.38 -8.35
CA ASP A 27 -6.51 -7.39 -8.08
C ASP A 27 -6.89 -6.52 -6.85
N PRO A 28 -6.39 -6.87 -5.64
CA PRO A 28 -6.57 -6.08 -4.43
C PRO A 28 -6.00 -4.66 -4.53
N GLY A 29 -5.06 -4.41 -5.45
CA GLY A 29 -4.49 -3.10 -5.69
C GLY A 29 -5.51 -2.08 -6.18
N LEU A 30 -6.56 -2.52 -6.88
CA LEU A 30 -7.65 -1.63 -7.31
C LEU A 30 -8.47 -1.06 -6.14
N ILE A 31 -8.40 -1.68 -4.96
CA ILE A 31 -8.97 -1.14 -3.71
C ILE A 31 -7.89 -0.34 -2.95
N ALA A 32 -6.71 -0.92 -2.75
CA ALA A 32 -5.67 -0.31 -1.93
C ALA A 32 -5.15 1.02 -2.48
N LEU A 33 -4.74 1.03 -3.75
CA LEU A 33 -4.02 2.15 -4.35
C LEU A 33 -4.80 3.48 -4.34
N PRO A 34 -6.09 3.55 -4.75
CA PRO A 34 -6.84 4.80 -4.68
C PRO A 34 -7.07 5.28 -3.23
N LEU A 35 -7.17 4.37 -2.28
CA LEU A 35 -7.38 4.71 -0.86
C LEU A 35 -6.07 5.12 -0.16
N ILE A 36 -4.92 4.62 -0.63
CA ILE A 36 -3.59 5.15 -0.29
C ILE A 36 -3.45 6.56 -0.85
N ILE A 37 -3.88 6.83 -2.09
CA ILE A 37 -3.79 8.18 -2.69
C ILE A 37 -4.54 9.19 -1.82
N ALA A 38 -5.79 8.90 -1.44
CA ALA A 38 -6.57 9.80 -0.60
C ALA A 38 -5.89 10.09 0.75
N GLY A 39 -5.41 9.05 1.43
CA GLY A 39 -4.77 9.19 2.75
C GLY A 39 -3.40 9.87 2.68
N GLY A 40 -2.57 9.46 1.72
CA GLY A 40 -1.27 10.07 1.47
C GLY A 40 -1.38 11.53 1.07
N PHE A 41 -2.35 11.88 0.22
CA PHE A 41 -2.60 13.28 -0.14
C PHE A 41 -2.99 14.11 1.09
N GLY A 42 -3.90 13.60 1.93
CA GLY A 42 -4.27 14.25 3.19
C GLY A 42 -3.07 14.48 4.11
N LEU A 43 -2.23 13.46 4.34
CA LEU A 43 -1.00 13.60 5.13
C LEU A 43 -0.02 14.60 4.51
N GLY A 44 0.14 14.59 3.19
CA GLY A 44 1.01 15.54 2.48
C GLY A 44 0.56 16.98 2.71
N VAL A 45 -0.74 17.26 2.56
CA VAL A 45 -1.32 18.60 2.81
C VAL A 45 -1.11 19.04 4.27
N THR A 46 -1.35 18.16 5.24
CA THR A 46 -1.14 18.47 6.66
C THR A 46 0.34 18.74 6.97
N ASN A 47 1.25 17.86 6.53
CA ASN A 47 2.66 17.97 6.89
C ASN A 47 3.39 19.08 6.13
N THR A 48 2.92 19.48 4.95
CA THR A 48 3.46 20.66 4.24
C THR A 48 3.07 21.99 4.88
N GLY A 49 2.07 21.99 5.78
CA GLY A 49 1.52 23.23 6.35
C GLY A 49 0.63 24.01 5.38
N ILE A 50 0.23 23.43 4.23
CA ILE A 50 -0.71 24.06 3.30
C ILE A 50 -2.06 24.28 3.97
N LEU A 51 -2.48 23.33 4.81
CA LEU A 51 -3.67 23.43 5.64
C LEU A 51 -3.28 23.40 7.12
N ASP A 52 -3.54 24.50 7.83
CA ASP A 52 -3.34 24.60 9.27
C ASP A 52 -4.61 24.17 10.04
N VAL A 53 -4.97 22.90 9.87
CA VAL A 53 -6.08 22.28 10.60
C VAL A 53 -5.56 21.01 11.27
N PRO A 54 -5.40 21.03 12.61
CA PRO A 54 -4.94 19.86 13.35
C PRO A 54 -5.79 18.63 13.05
N ALA A 55 -5.12 17.48 12.90
CA ALA A 55 -5.76 16.20 12.63
C ALA A 55 -6.66 16.14 11.37
N ALA A 56 -6.58 17.10 10.43
CA ALA A 56 -7.44 17.12 9.24
C ALA A 56 -7.39 15.84 8.40
N ALA A 57 -6.22 15.19 8.33
CA ALA A 57 -6.07 13.93 7.61
C ALA A 57 -6.70 12.74 8.36
N VAL A 58 -6.81 12.79 9.70
CA VAL A 58 -7.16 11.64 10.55
C VAL A 58 -8.47 10.97 10.17
N PRO A 59 -9.59 11.68 9.87
CA PRO A 59 -10.82 11.03 9.43
C PRO A 59 -10.62 10.18 8.16
N ILE A 60 -9.85 10.67 7.19
CA ILE A 60 -9.56 9.95 5.93
C ILE A 60 -8.69 8.71 6.23
N LEU A 61 -7.68 8.87 7.08
CA LEU A 61 -6.76 7.81 7.43
C LEU A 61 -7.44 6.69 8.19
N LEU A 62 -8.22 7.02 9.22
CA LEU A 62 -8.92 6.04 10.04
C LEU A 62 -9.99 5.28 9.25
N SER A 63 -10.75 6.00 8.43
CA SER A 63 -11.86 5.42 7.68
C SER A 63 -11.37 4.81 6.37
N ALA A 64 -11.41 5.57 5.29
CA ALA A 64 -11.21 5.09 3.93
C ALA A 64 -9.86 4.39 3.74
N THR A 65 -8.76 5.00 4.16
CA THR A 65 -7.41 4.47 3.90
C THR A 65 -7.14 3.20 4.69
N SER A 66 -7.33 3.20 6.01
CA SER A 66 -7.03 2.04 6.85
C SER A 66 -7.99 0.87 6.56
N ILE A 67 -9.29 1.12 6.42
CA ILE A 67 -10.26 0.07 6.10
C ILE A 67 -9.95 -0.53 4.71
N GLY A 68 -9.68 0.32 3.73
CA GLY A 68 -9.32 -0.11 2.37
C GLY A 68 -8.08 -0.99 2.34
N LEU A 69 -7.02 -0.57 3.05
CA LEU A 69 -5.78 -1.32 3.14
C LEU A 69 -5.95 -2.63 3.90
N LEU A 70 -6.75 -2.67 4.97
CA LEU A 70 -7.06 -3.91 5.68
C LEU A 70 -7.77 -4.90 4.74
N ILE A 71 -8.79 -4.45 4.02
CA ILE A 71 -9.52 -5.29 3.06
C ILE A 71 -8.56 -5.82 1.99
N ALA A 72 -7.76 -4.95 1.39
CA ALA A 72 -6.82 -5.35 0.35
C ALA A 72 -5.71 -6.28 0.88
N THR A 73 -5.30 -6.12 2.14
CA THR A 73 -4.35 -7.02 2.82
C THR A 73 -4.92 -8.43 2.93
N LEU A 74 -6.12 -8.54 3.48
CA LEU A 74 -6.80 -9.83 3.68
C LEU A 74 -7.10 -10.51 2.34
N TRP A 75 -7.54 -9.73 1.34
CA TRP A 75 -7.79 -10.23 0.00
C TRP A 75 -6.50 -10.70 -0.70
N SER A 76 -5.42 -9.92 -0.59
CA SER A 76 -4.10 -10.32 -1.13
C SER A 76 -3.60 -11.61 -0.49
N ALA A 77 -3.73 -11.74 0.83
CA ALA A 77 -3.36 -12.96 1.55
C ALA A 77 -4.19 -14.16 1.10
N ALA A 78 -5.50 -13.99 0.92
CA ALA A 78 -6.40 -15.04 0.43
C ALA A 78 -6.05 -15.50 -1.00
N LEU A 79 -5.51 -14.61 -1.83
CA LEU A 79 -5.02 -14.92 -3.19
C LEU A 79 -3.57 -15.43 -3.22
N GLY A 80 -2.88 -15.53 -2.07
CA GLY A 80 -1.47 -15.89 -2.00
C GLY A 80 -0.50 -14.83 -2.55
N GLN A 81 -0.97 -13.59 -2.76
CA GLN A 81 -0.16 -12.46 -3.22
C GLN A 81 0.66 -11.89 -2.04
N ASN A 82 1.59 -12.68 -1.51
CA ASN A 82 2.27 -12.41 -0.24
C ASN A 82 2.97 -11.04 -0.20
N VAL A 83 3.62 -10.63 -1.29
CA VAL A 83 4.27 -9.30 -1.36
C VAL A 83 3.25 -8.17 -1.22
N ASN A 84 2.12 -8.26 -1.93
CA ASN A 84 1.05 -7.26 -1.84
C ASN A 84 0.42 -7.26 -0.45
N ALA A 85 0.18 -8.45 0.12
CA ALA A 85 -0.35 -8.59 1.48
C ALA A 85 0.59 -7.93 2.51
N THR A 86 1.91 -8.15 2.40
CA THR A 86 2.90 -7.48 3.25
C THR A 86 2.85 -5.96 3.08
N VAL A 87 2.91 -5.45 1.83
CA VAL A 87 2.92 -4.00 1.58
C VAL A 87 1.64 -3.34 2.09
N TYR A 88 0.46 -3.84 1.70
CA TYR A 88 -0.81 -3.27 2.13
C TYR A 88 -1.01 -3.40 3.64
N GLY A 89 -0.56 -4.50 4.25
CA GLY A 89 -0.64 -4.71 5.70
C GLY A 89 0.24 -3.73 6.46
N THR A 90 1.46 -3.48 5.98
CA THR A 90 2.38 -2.49 6.54
C THR A 90 1.78 -1.09 6.48
N PHE A 91 1.23 -0.68 5.33
CA PHE A 91 0.61 0.64 5.20
C PHE A 91 -0.71 0.74 5.99
N PHE A 92 -1.50 -0.32 6.10
CA PHE A 92 -2.65 -0.37 7.01
C PHE A 92 -2.20 -0.08 8.45
N GLY A 93 -1.18 -0.80 8.91
CA GLY A 93 -0.62 -0.60 10.24
C GLY A 93 -0.12 0.84 10.42
N PHE A 94 0.58 1.40 9.44
CA PHE A 94 1.07 2.78 9.49
C PHE A 94 -0.07 3.80 9.62
N TYR A 95 -0.99 3.84 8.65
CA TYR A 95 -2.07 4.82 8.63
C TYR A 95 -3.05 4.63 9.80
N GLY A 96 -3.39 3.38 10.11
CA GLY A 96 -4.30 3.05 11.20
C GLY A 96 -3.72 3.39 12.56
N SER A 97 -2.46 3.02 12.81
CA SER A 97 -1.80 3.36 14.07
C SER A 97 -1.54 4.85 14.20
N TYR A 98 -1.26 5.58 13.11
CA TYR A 98 -1.17 7.04 13.15
C TYR A 98 -2.50 7.66 13.57
N ALA A 99 -3.62 7.23 12.97
CA ALA A 99 -4.93 7.77 13.29
C ALA A 99 -5.31 7.48 14.76
N VAL A 100 -5.06 6.27 15.23
CA VAL A 100 -5.27 5.88 16.63
C VAL A 100 -4.36 6.65 17.58
N LEU A 101 -3.08 6.83 17.23
CA LEU A 101 -2.13 7.64 18.01
C LEU A 101 -2.60 9.10 18.10
N SER A 102 -2.96 9.70 16.96
CA SER A 102 -3.39 11.10 16.90
C SER A 102 -4.66 11.35 17.71
N LEU A 103 -5.67 10.49 17.58
CA LEU A 103 -6.90 10.59 18.38
C LEU A 103 -6.62 10.33 19.85
N GLY A 104 -5.82 9.31 20.16
CA GLY A 104 -5.53 8.94 21.53
C GLY A 104 -4.70 9.96 22.29
N LEU A 105 -3.77 10.67 21.63
CA LEU A 105 -3.08 11.81 22.23
C LEU A 105 -4.02 13.02 22.39
N THR A 106 -4.92 13.25 21.44
CA THR A 106 -5.87 14.38 21.49
C THR A 106 -6.94 14.21 22.57
N HIS A 107 -7.35 12.96 22.84
CA HIS A 107 -8.45 12.62 23.74
C HIS A 107 -8.00 11.85 24.98
N ASP A 108 -6.69 11.80 25.25
CA ASP A 108 -6.08 11.11 26.40
C ASP A 108 -6.52 9.64 26.57
N TRP A 109 -6.55 8.88 25.47
CA TRP A 109 -6.91 7.46 25.51
C TRP A 109 -5.82 6.58 26.13
N PHE A 110 -4.57 7.05 26.11
CA PHE A 110 -3.41 6.26 26.54
C PHE A 110 -2.86 6.68 27.91
N GLY A 111 -3.37 7.75 28.53
CA GLY A 111 -2.82 8.27 29.78
C GLY A 111 -1.37 8.75 29.64
N ILE A 112 -1.02 9.30 28.48
CA ILE A 112 0.32 9.82 28.19
C ILE A 112 0.33 11.30 28.51
N ASP A 113 1.20 11.72 29.42
CA ASP A 113 1.34 13.12 29.78
C ASP A 113 1.70 13.97 28.54
N ALA A 114 1.17 15.19 28.47
CA ALA A 114 1.40 16.09 27.34
C ALA A 114 2.89 16.38 27.10
N ALA A 115 3.71 16.35 28.16
CA ALA A 115 5.17 16.51 28.07
C ALA A 115 5.85 15.33 27.36
N ASP A 116 5.27 14.14 27.40
CA ASP A 116 5.83 12.92 26.82
C ASP A 116 5.33 12.65 25.39
N ALA A 117 4.32 13.39 24.92
CA ALA A 117 3.73 13.21 23.59
C ALA A 117 4.78 13.25 22.46
N GLY A 118 5.76 14.17 22.54
CA GLY A 118 6.85 14.25 21.55
C GLY A 118 7.72 12.99 21.51
N GLY A 119 8.00 12.39 22.68
CA GLY A 119 8.73 11.13 22.79
C GLY A 119 7.92 9.95 22.24
N THR A 120 6.62 9.91 22.50
CA THR A 120 5.71 8.91 21.94
C THR A 120 5.66 8.97 20.41
N VAL A 121 5.52 10.16 19.83
CA VAL A 121 5.54 10.35 18.38
C VAL A 121 6.88 9.96 17.77
N ALA A 122 8.00 10.30 18.42
CA ALA A 122 9.34 9.90 17.97
C ALA A 122 9.52 8.38 17.93
N LEU A 123 9.06 7.67 18.97
CA LEU A 123 9.11 6.21 19.02
C LEU A 123 8.23 5.58 17.93
N TRP A 124 7.03 6.11 17.72
CA TRP A 124 6.14 5.67 16.65
C TRP A 124 6.78 5.87 15.26
N LEU A 125 7.29 7.06 14.97
CA LEU A 125 7.99 7.36 13.70
C LEU A 125 9.21 6.44 13.48
N THR A 126 10.01 6.22 14.52
CA THR A 126 11.20 5.35 14.45
C THR A 126 10.81 3.90 14.19
N SER A 127 9.74 3.41 14.82
CA SER A 127 9.23 2.04 14.63
C SER A 127 8.83 1.80 13.17
N TRP A 128 8.14 2.75 12.56
CA TRP A 128 7.75 2.67 11.15
C TRP A 128 8.91 2.88 10.19
N LEU A 129 9.86 3.78 10.51
CA LEU A 129 11.06 3.96 9.71
C LEU A 129 11.91 2.67 9.65
N VAL A 130 12.07 1.97 10.78
CA VAL A 130 12.78 0.68 10.80
C VAL A 130 12.00 -0.38 10.01
N THR A 131 10.68 -0.46 10.19
CA THR A 131 9.85 -1.47 9.54
C THR A 131 9.82 -1.28 8.02
N ILE A 132 9.58 -0.05 7.56
CA ILE A 132 9.51 0.28 6.13
C ILE A 132 10.91 0.26 5.53
N GLY A 133 11.95 0.71 6.24
CA GLY A 133 13.34 0.62 5.77
C GLY A 133 13.79 -0.82 5.54
N LEU A 134 13.40 -1.74 6.43
CA LEU A 134 13.64 -3.18 6.20
C LEU A 134 12.88 -3.67 4.95
N LEU A 135 11.63 -3.25 4.77
CA LEU A 135 10.85 -3.59 3.59
C LEU A 135 11.50 -3.04 2.31
N THR A 136 11.98 -1.80 2.30
CA THR A 136 12.72 -1.18 1.20
C THR A 136 13.88 -2.06 0.75
N VAL A 137 14.70 -2.54 1.69
CA VAL A 137 15.84 -3.41 1.41
C VAL A 137 15.40 -4.77 0.87
N LEU A 138 14.38 -5.39 1.48
CA LEU A 138 13.92 -6.71 1.09
C LEU A 138 13.19 -6.73 -0.27
N LEU A 139 12.68 -5.58 -0.71
CA LEU A 139 12.00 -5.43 -2.00
C LEU A 139 12.91 -4.94 -3.14
N LEU A 140 14.24 -4.87 -2.95
CA LEU A 140 15.19 -4.46 -4.00
C LEU A 140 15.17 -5.34 -5.27
N ARG A 141 14.64 -6.57 -5.16
CA ARG A 141 14.47 -7.51 -6.30
C ARG A 141 13.19 -7.25 -7.10
N LEU A 142 12.28 -6.41 -6.62
CA LEU A 142 11.10 -5.98 -7.36
C LEU A 142 11.47 -4.90 -8.40
N PRO A 143 10.59 -4.62 -9.39
CA PRO A 143 10.77 -3.48 -10.29
C PRO A 143 11.13 -2.21 -9.53
N TRP A 144 12.12 -1.45 -10.00
CA TRP A 144 12.75 -0.37 -9.23
C TRP A 144 11.79 0.65 -8.64
N THR A 145 10.62 0.84 -9.25
CA THR A 145 9.61 1.77 -8.74
C THR A 145 9.13 1.39 -7.35
N TYR A 146 9.13 0.11 -6.96
CA TYR A 146 8.73 -0.35 -5.62
C TYR A 146 9.72 0.08 -4.53
N PRO A 147 11.00 -0.32 -4.57
CA PRO A 147 11.96 0.10 -3.55
C PRO A 147 12.23 1.60 -3.59
N VAL A 148 12.17 2.27 -4.75
CA VAL A 148 12.32 3.73 -4.80
C VAL A 148 11.12 4.43 -4.14
N LEU A 149 9.89 3.95 -4.37
CA LEU A 149 8.72 4.45 -3.66
C LEU A 149 8.91 4.30 -2.14
N LEU A 150 9.35 3.15 -1.65
CA LEU A 150 9.53 2.94 -0.21
C LEU A 150 10.69 3.77 0.35
N LEU A 151 11.77 3.96 -0.40
CA LEU A 151 12.86 4.86 -0.02
C LEU A 151 12.34 6.30 0.15
N VAL A 152 11.45 6.77 -0.72
CA VAL A 152 10.82 8.10 -0.57
C VAL A 152 10.01 8.16 0.74
N VAL A 153 9.34 7.08 1.13
CA VAL A 153 8.63 6.98 2.41
C VAL A 153 9.62 7.01 3.58
N ASP A 154 10.73 6.28 3.52
CA ASP A 154 11.78 6.31 4.54
C ASP A 154 12.34 7.73 4.74
N LEU A 155 12.61 8.44 3.64
CA LEU A 155 13.06 9.83 3.68
C LEU A 155 12.01 10.76 4.29
N ALA A 156 10.72 10.55 3.98
CA ALA A 156 9.63 11.32 4.57
C ALA A 156 9.55 11.09 6.09
N LEU A 157 9.60 9.83 6.53
CA LEU A 157 9.58 9.47 7.95
C LEU A 157 10.79 10.02 8.70
N ALA A 158 11.98 9.96 8.10
CA ALA A 158 13.19 10.55 8.66
C ALA A 158 13.04 12.08 8.81
N ALA A 159 12.53 12.77 7.79
CA ALA A 159 12.28 14.20 7.84
C ALA A 159 11.25 14.58 8.92
N LEU A 160 10.16 13.83 9.05
CA LEU A 160 9.15 14.02 10.09
C LEU A 160 9.72 13.74 11.49
N LEU A 161 10.57 12.72 11.65
CA LEU A 161 11.24 12.41 12.91
C LEU A 161 12.19 13.55 13.32
N ILE A 162 12.96 14.08 12.37
CA ILE A 162 13.81 15.26 12.61
C ILE A 162 12.93 16.45 12.99
N GLY A 163 11.82 16.70 12.28
CA GLY A 163 10.87 17.75 12.58
C GLY A 163 10.32 17.67 14.00
N ASN A 164 9.92 16.47 14.44
CA ASN A 164 9.44 16.23 15.80
C ASN A 164 10.53 16.41 16.86
N LEU A 165 11.72 15.83 16.67
CA LEU A 165 12.80 15.87 17.67
C LEU A 165 13.44 17.26 17.82
N THR A 166 13.43 18.07 16.77
CA THR A 166 14.09 19.39 16.74
C THR A 166 13.10 20.56 16.73
N ALA A 167 11.79 20.27 16.77
CA ALA A 167 10.72 21.25 16.58
C ALA A 167 10.91 22.10 15.30
N SER A 168 11.38 21.49 14.21
CA SER A 168 11.71 22.17 12.95
C SER A 168 10.54 22.09 11.96
N PRO A 169 9.83 23.20 11.69
CA PRO A 169 8.75 23.20 10.70
C PRO A 169 9.27 22.89 9.30
N GLY A 170 10.49 23.35 8.97
CA GLY A 170 11.11 23.08 7.67
C GLY A 170 11.32 21.59 7.40
N ALA A 171 11.73 20.83 8.42
CA ALA A 171 11.88 19.37 8.30
C ALA A 171 10.52 18.68 8.15
N THR A 172 9.50 19.10 8.92
CA THR A 172 8.13 18.60 8.78
C THR A 172 7.56 18.87 7.38
N HIS A 173 7.75 20.09 6.87
CA HIS A 173 7.32 20.48 5.53
C HIS A 173 8.02 19.67 4.44
N ALA A 174 9.34 19.44 4.57
CA ALA A 174 10.08 18.57 3.66
C ALA A 174 9.51 17.14 3.66
N GLY A 175 9.16 16.60 4.83
CA GLY A 175 8.45 15.34 4.95
C GLY A 175 7.12 15.33 4.20
N GLY A 176 6.32 16.38 4.32
CA GLY A 176 5.07 16.53 3.57
C GLY A 176 5.25 16.54 2.05
N TRP A 177 6.28 17.22 1.53
CA TRP A 177 6.58 17.21 0.10
C TRP A 177 7.03 15.84 -0.41
N LEU A 178 7.80 15.10 0.39
CA LEU A 178 8.16 13.72 0.06
C LEU A 178 6.94 12.79 0.03
N VAL A 179 5.95 13.02 0.90
CA VAL A 179 4.67 12.30 0.82
C VAL A 179 3.95 12.54 -0.51
N PHE A 180 4.00 13.76 -1.09
CA PHE A 180 3.45 13.99 -2.43
C PHE A 180 4.22 13.26 -3.53
N VAL A 181 5.53 13.13 -3.41
CA VAL A 181 6.32 12.30 -4.34
C VAL A 181 5.87 10.84 -4.26
N PHE A 182 5.70 10.31 -3.04
CA PHE A 182 5.12 8.98 -2.81
C PHE A 182 3.74 8.84 -3.47
N VAL A 183 2.83 9.81 -3.25
CA VAL A 183 1.51 9.81 -3.89
C VAL A 183 1.62 9.77 -5.41
N GLY A 184 2.57 10.48 -6.01
CA GLY A 184 2.84 10.44 -7.45
C GLY A 184 3.15 9.02 -7.96
N PHE A 185 3.97 8.26 -7.24
CA PHE A 185 4.21 6.85 -7.58
C PHE A 185 2.95 5.99 -7.43
N VAL A 186 2.17 6.17 -6.36
CA VAL A 186 0.94 5.40 -6.15
C VAL A 186 -0.12 5.72 -7.21
N VAL A 187 -0.23 6.98 -7.64
CA VAL A 187 -1.06 7.39 -8.79
C VAL A 187 -0.64 6.65 -10.05
N TYR A 188 0.67 6.56 -10.31
CA TYR A 188 1.17 5.80 -11.44
C TYR A 188 0.82 4.31 -11.34
N PHE A 189 0.97 3.70 -10.16
CA PHE A 189 0.61 2.30 -9.95
C PHE A 189 -0.89 2.05 -10.14
N TYR A 190 -1.73 2.95 -9.62
CA TYR A 190 -3.17 2.85 -9.79
C TYR A 190 -3.58 2.98 -11.26
N ALA A 191 -3.00 3.96 -11.96
CA ALA A 191 -3.22 4.14 -13.39
C ALA A 191 -2.78 2.89 -14.17
N ALA A 192 -1.60 2.32 -13.87
CA ALA A 192 -1.11 1.12 -14.53
C ALA A 192 -2.02 -0.10 -14.31
N ALA A 193 -2.47 -0.33 -13.07
CA ALA A 193 -3.36 -1.43 -12.73
C ALA A 193 -4.73 -1.27 -13.41
N LEU A 194 -5.39 -0.12 -13.22
CA LEU A 194 -6.71 0.13 -13.78
C LEU A 194 -6.71 0.18 -15.31
N TRP A 195 -5.63 0.69 -15.91
CA TRP A 195 -5.47 0.70 -17.36
C TRP A 195 -5.40 -0.71 -17.94
N ALA A 196 -4.68 -1.64 -17.29
CA ALA A 196 -4.64 -3.04 -17.71
C ALA A 196 -5.99 -3.74 -17.53
N GLU A 197 -6.72 -3.40 -16.46
CA GLU A 197 -8.05 -3.97 -16.20
C GLU A 197 -9.11 -3.50 -17.20
N THR A 198 -9.00 -2.27 -17.69
CA THR A 198 -9.88 -1.73 -18.72
C THR A 198 -9.49 -2.13 -20.16
N GLY A 199 -8.55 -3.06 -20.32
CA GLY A 199 -8.14 -3.62 -21.62
C GLY A 199 -6.98 -2.89 -22.30
N GLY A 200 -6.35 -1.94 -21.60
CA GLY A 200 -5.11 -1.30 -22.04
C GLY A 200 -3.89 -2.21 -21.93
N ARG A 201 -2.80 -1.81 -22.60
CA ARG A 201 -1.50 -2.51 -22.48
C ARG A 201 -0.92 -2.37 -21.07
N THR A 202 -0.11 -3.32 -20.64
CA THR A 202 0.63 -3.19 -19.38
C THR A 202 1.61 -2.01 -19.43
N LEU A 203 1.58 -1.15 -18.41
CA LEU A 203 2.51 -0.04 -18.27
C LEU A 203 3.79 -0.51 -17.55
N PRO A 204 4.98 0.02 -17.91
CA PRO A 204 6.24 -0.48 -17.39
C PRO A 204 6.48 -0.04 -15.94
N LEU A 205 6.71 -0.99 -15.03
CA LEU A 205 7.18 -0.71 -13.65
C LEU A 205 8.72 -0.68 -13.55
N GLY A 206 9.40 -0.93 -14.67
CA GLY A 206 10.86 -0.97 -14.75
C GLY A 206 11.46 -2.33 -14.42
N ARG A 207 12.79 -2.39 -14.38
CA ARG A 207 13.56 -3.59 -14.08
C ARG A 207 13.90 -3.69 -12.58
N PRO A 208 14.19 -4.88 -12.05
CA PRO A 208 14.74 -5.04 -10.71
C PRO A 208 16.02 -4.22 -10.49
N LEU A 209 16.23 -3.74 -9.26
CA LEU A 209 17.48 -3.06 -8.87
C LEU A 209 18.59 -4.07 -8.54
N VAL A 210 18.22 -5.21 -7.97
CA VAL A 210 19.13 -6.31 -7.62
C VAL A 210 18.61 -7.61 -8.25
N GLY A 211 19.53 -8.41 -8.77
CA GLY A 211 19.26 -9.74 -9.35
C GLY A 211 19.16 -10.85 -8.31
#